data_AF-A0A7V6WJI9-F1
#
_entry.id   AF-A0A7V6WJI9-F1
#
_cell.length_a   1.000
_cell.length_b   1.000
_cell.length_c   1.000
_cell.angle_alpha   90.00
_cell.angle_beta   90.00
_cell.angle_gamma   90.00
#
_symmetry.space_group_name_H-M   'P 1'
#
loop_
_entity.id
_entity.type
_entity.pdbx_description
1 polymer ?
#
loop_
_entity_poly.entity_id
_entity_poly.type
_entity_poly.pdbx_seq_one_letter_code
_entity_poly.pdbx_strand_id
1 'polypeptide(L)' 'MSQDNLLVLRCSECSEKNYYTYKNKKKLGQFKLEMNKHCSRCGKHTVHKEGKMKK' A
#
# COMPACT_ATOMS: atom_id res chain seq x y z
N MET A 1 9.95 10.18 17.85
CA MET A 1 8.66 10.14 17.11
C MET A 1 8.84 9.22 15.91
N SER A 2 8.58 7.92 16.06
CA SER A 2 8.97 6.94 15.05
C SER A 2 7.84 6.68 14.03
N GLN A 3 8.14 6.89 12.75
CA GLN A 3 7.23 6.68 11.62
C GLN A 3 7.06 5.19 11.29
N ASP A 4 6.92 4.36 12.31
CA ASP A 4 6.91 2.90 12.20
C ASP A 4 5.67 2.34 11.50
N ASN A 5 4.63 3.15 11.29
CA ASN A 5 3.33 2.69 10.82
C ASN A 5 3.01 3.10 9.38
N LEU A 6 3.91 3.80 8.69
CA LEU A 6 3.67 4.24 7.31
C LEU A 6 3.92 3.08 6.34
N LEU A 7 2.89 2.72 5.57
CA LEU A 7 2.97 1.78 4.46
C LEU A 7 2.63 2.46 3.16
N VAL A 8 3.22 1.95 2.09
CA VAL A 8 2.96 2.42 0.74
C VAL A 8 2.15 1.35 0.02
N LEU A 9 1.08 1.74 -0.65
CA LEU A 9 0.33 0.86 -1.54
C LEU A 9 0.93 0.98 -2.94
N ARG A 10 1.41 -0.15 -3.44
CA ARG A 10 1.96 -0.32 -4.78
C ARG A 10 0.89 -0.92 -5.68
N CYS A 11 0.63 -0.31 -6.82
CA CYS A 11 -0.23 -0.93 -7.83
C CYS A 11 0.41 -2.21 -8.41
N SER A 12 -0.38 -3.25 -8.64
CA SER A 12 0.12 -4.52 -9.22
C SER A 12 0.51 -4.42 -10.69
N GLU A 13 -0.05 -3.47 -11.44
CA GLU A 13 0.20 -3.32 -12.88
C GLU A 13 1.27 -2.27 -13.19
N CYS A 14 1.11 -1.05 -12.66
CA CYS A 14 2.05 0.06 -12.87
C CYS A 14 3.27 -0.02 -11.92
N SER A 15 3.26 -0.90 -10.91
CA SER A 15 4.27 -0.96 -9.82
C SER A 15 4.50 0.36 -9.06
N GLU A 16 3.62 1.32 -9.29
CA GLU A 16 3.74 2.68 -8.82
C GLU A 16 3.18 2.83 -7.41
N LYS A 17 3.87 3.68 -6.64
CA LYS A 17 3.59 3.95 -5.23
C LYS A 17 2.60 5.12 -5.17
N ASN A 18 1.32 4.82 -5.25
CA ASN A 18 0.28 5.85 -5.40
C ASN A 18 -0.33 6.31 -4.08
N TYR A 19 -0.35 5.45 -3.06
CA TYR A 19 -1.02 5.78 -1.80
C TYR A 19 -0.13 5.48 -0.60
N TYR A 20 -0.21 6.38 0.38
CA TYR A 20 0.43 6.23 1.68
C TYR A 20 -0.68 5.97 2.70
N THR A 21 -0.56 4.87 3.45
CA THR A 21 -1.55 4.48 4.46
C THR A 21 -0.84 4.17 5.75
N TYR A 22 -1.51 4.42 6.88
CA TYR A 22 -1.00 4.08 8.19
C TYR A 22 -1.57 2.72 8.60
N LYS A 23 -0.72 1.71 8.79
CA LYS A 23 -1.14 0.39 9.27
C LYS A 23 -0.77 0.25 10.73
N ASN A 24 -1.72 -0.23 11.52
CA ASN A 24 -1.48 -0.50 12.93
C ASN A 24 -0.80 -1.87 13.09
N LYS A 25 0.53 -1.90 13.30
CA LYS A 25 1.36 -3.12 13.34
C LYS A 25 0.82 -4.20 14.30
N LYS A 26 0.16 -3.82 15.40
CA LYS A 26 -0.38 -4.77 16.40
C LYS A 26 -1.59 -5.59 15.94
N LYS A 27 -2.46 -5.05 15.08
CA LYS A 27 -3.71 -5.71 14.65
C LYS A 27 -3.62 -6.38 13.30
N LEU A 28 -2.70 -5.90 12.46
CA LEU A 28 -2.75 -6.12 11.01
C LEU A 28 -1.46 -6.77 10.48
N GLY A 29 -0.53 -7.16 11.35
CA GLY A 29 0.74 -7.79 10.98
C GLY A 29 0.63 -9.11 10.19
N GLN A 30 -0.50 -9.81 10.28
CA GLN A 30 -0.76 -11.07 9.54
C GLN A 30 -1.50 -10.87 8.22
N PHE A 31 -2.32 -9.82 8.08
CA PHE A 31 -3.17 -9.63 6.89
C PHE A 31 -2.48 -8.73 5.88
N LYS A 32 -2.34 -9.22 4.64
CA LYS A 32 -1.95 -8.42 3.48
C LYS A 32 -3.15 -7.55 3.07
N LEU A 33 -2.97 -6.23 3.07
CA LEU A 33 -3.91 -5.22 2.63
C LEU A 33 -3.83 -5.19 1.10
N GLU A 34 -4.86 -5.70 0.46
CA GLU A 34 -5.07 -5.63 -0.97
C GLU A 34 -6.31 -4.77 -1.20
N MET A 35 -6.14 -3.63 -1.87
CA MET A 35 -7.22 -2.67 -2.09
C MET A 35 -7.38 -2.39 -3.58
N ASN A 36 -8.60 -2.50 -4.08
CA ASN A 36 -8.94 -2.08 -5.43
C ASN A 36 -9.09 -0.55 -5.45
N LYS A 37 -8.07 0.13 -5.99
CA LYS A 37 -8.05 1.59 -6.13
C LYS A 37 -7.69 1.96 -7.56
N HIS A 38 -8.06 3.16 -7.95
CA HIS A 38 -7.73 3.70 -9.27
C HIS A 38 -6.21 3.96 -9.36
N CYS A 39 -5.49 3.35 -10.31
CA CYS A 39 -4.11 3.79 -10.65
C CYS A 39 -4.25 4.90 -11.69
N SER A 40 -3.93 6.15 -11.33
CA SER A 40 -3.96 7.30 -12.25
C SER A 40 -3.08 7.11 -13.48
N ARG A 41 -2.03 6.28 -13.38
CA ARG A 41 -1.17 5.91 -14.50
C ARG A 41 -1.76 4.88 -15.46
N CYS A 42 -2.54 3.94 -14.96
CA CYS A 42 -3.20 2.94 -15.80
C CYS A 42 -4.57 3.41 -16.29
N GLY A 43 -5.16 4.42 -15.66
CA GLY A 43 -6.52 4.89 -15.95
C GLY A 43 -7.63 3.89 -15.55
N LYS A 44 -7.28 2.82 -14.81
CA LYS A 44 -8.21 1.76 -14.38
C LYS A 44 -8.10 1.45 -12.89
N HIS A 45 -9.14 0.81 -12.36
CA HIS A 45 -9.14 0.25 -11.02
C HIS A 45 -8.32 -1.03 -10.98
N THR A 46 -7.34 -1.06 -10.09
CA THR A 46 -6.33 -2.13 -10.02
C THR A 46 -6.09 -2.53 -8.58
N VAL A 47 -5.67 -3.77 -8.39
CA VAL A 47 -5.29 -4.27 -7.07
C VAL A 47 -4.00 -3.59 -6.64
N HIS A 48 -4.08 -2.78 -5.60
CA HIS A 48 -2.92 -2.21 -4.94
C HIS A 48 -2.54 -3.10 -3.76
N LYS A 49 -1.27 -3.54 -3.75
CA LYS A 49 -0.68 -4.39 -2.72
C LYS A 49 0.18 -3.55 -1.79
N GLU A 50 0.19 -3.89 -0.51
CA GLU A 50 1.09 -3.24 0.44
C GLU A 50 2.57 -3.51 0.14
N GLY A 51 3.33 -2.43 -0.05
CA GLY A 51 4.77 -2.41 -0.05
C GLY A 51 5.28 -1.97 1.32
N LYS A 52 5.98 -2.88 2.01
CA LYS A 52 6.73 -2.49 3.21
C LYS A 52 7.86 -1.53 2.79
N MET A 53 7.87 -0.31 3.33
CA MET A 53 9.13 0.44 3.43
C MET A 53 9.99 -0.32 4.43
N LYS A 54 10.90 -1.16 3.93
CA LYS A 54 12.01 -1.61 4.78
C LYS A 54 12.84 -0.36 5.06
N LYS A 55 12.99 -0.04 6.34
CA LYS A 55 14.08 0.82 6.79
C LYS A 55 15.39 0.06 6.58
#